data_AF-G0RST5-F1
#
_entry.id   AF-G0RST5-F1
#
_cell.length_a   1.000
_cell.length_b   1.000
_cell.length_c   1.000
_cell.angle_alpha   90.00
_cell.angle_beta   90.00
_cell.angle_gamma   90.00
#
_symmetry.space_group_name_H-M   'P 1'
#
loop_
_entity.id
_entity.type
_entity.pdbx_description
1 polymer ?
#
loop_
_entity_poly.entity_id
_entity_poly.type
_entity_poly.pdbx_seq_one_letter_code
_entity_poly.pdbx_strand_id
1 'polypeptide(L)'
;MSIPYRRLDSSKREVRLLEIQSARNLNDPVECRLVTVRLTDEPEFIALSSLYGDANEMERIYISGQPVSITTHLAAAIKNIRAVFYPTISRRFQRTPARRPHGAPRWLRQLFGVSGTQRGELEARALRVWVDLVCINQVDEVERQRQTLDMRLIYKSAELVIGWLGDKAEHTDVAMMTLAEIEDAMPARWGDPGDREEHPEDYSPTHRWAQAITHIWAPGPGGEIPFMMPHWVGCNDFMTRQYFQRRWILEEIALARFPTFLIGDVIVPWKQVLRLNRMMEEFKYHPSTVFPKELSAMIAELPLETAHKLLDEFAKREALEEARILKETGKSRATSSTRSND
;
A
#
# COMPACT_ATOMS: atom_id res chain seq x y z
N MET A 1 1.52 -20.13 25.74
CA MET A 1 2.55 -21.12 25.35
C MET A 1 3.35 -20.54 24.20
N SER A 2 4.62 -20.93 24.03
CA SER A 2 5.46 -20.44 22.94
C SER A 2 5.07 -21.06 21.60
N ILE A 3 5.30 -20.32 20.52
CA ILE A 3 5.09 -20.81 19.16
C ILE A 3 6.11 -21.92 18.87
N PRO A 4 5.70 -23.10 18.37
CA PRO A 4 6.64 -24.16 18.01
C PRO A 4 7.34 -23.82 16.69
N TYR A 5 8.62 -23.48 16.77
CA TYR A 5 9.43 -23.10 15.61
C TYR A 5 10.28 -24.26 15.07
N ARG A 6 10.18 -24.54 13.77
CA ARG A 6 11.19 -25.34 13.04
C ARG A 6 12.41 -24.47 12.75
N ARG A 7 13.62 -24.92 13.09
CA ARG A 7 14.87 -24.23 12.78
C ARG A 7 15.01 -23.94 11.27
N LEU A 8 15.34 -22.70 10.92
CA LEU A 8 15.53 -22.27 9.54
C LEU A 8 16.93 -22.65 9.02
N ASP A 9 16.99 -23.14 7.80
CA ASP A 9 18.25 -23.33 7.07
C ASP A 9 18.69 -22.01 6.43
N SER A 10 19.59 -21.40 7.17
CA SER A 10 20.13 -20.10 6.88
C SER A 10 21.01 -20.06 5.61
N SER A 11 21.55 -21.21 5.18
CA SER A 11 22.30 -21.32 3.91
C SER A 11 21.39 -21.28 2.68
N LYS A 12 20.10 -21.63 2.88
CA LYS A 12 19.06 -21.67 1.85
C LYS A 12 18.16 -20.43 1.85
N ARG A 13 18.47 -19.43 2.70
CA ARG A 13 17.64 -18.23 2.90
C ARG A 13 16.18 -18.59 3.18
N GLU A 14 15.99 -19.54 4.10
CA GLU A 14 14.65 -19.92 4.54
C GLU A 14 14.02 -18.84 5.42
N VAL A 15 12.71 -18.65 5.23
CA VAL A 15 11.84 -17.80 6.06
C VAL A 15 10.57 -18.56 6.40
N ARG A 16 9.89 -18.14 7.48
CA ARG A 16 8.55 -18.65 7.81
C ARG A 16 7.49 -17.68 7.30
N LEU A 17 6.36 -18.23 6.86
CA LEU A 17 5.16 -17.48 6.50
C LEU A 17 4.00 -18.00 7.33
N LEU A 18 3.10 -17.11 7.69
CA LEU A 18 1.81 -17.43 8.30
C LEU A 18 0.83 -17.80 7.19
N GLU A 19 0.48 -19.07 7.09
CA GLU A 19 -0.57 -19.53 6.18
C GLU A 19 -1.91 -19.48 6.92
N ILE A 20 -2.74 -18.50 6.56
CA ILE A 20 -3.98 -18.13 7.26
C ILE A 20 -5.17 -18.85 6.61
N GLN A 21 -6.04 -19.43 7.43
CA GLN A 21 -7.28 -20.07 6.99
C GLN A 21 -8.39 -19.05 6.68
N SER A 22 -9.37 -19.44 5.87
CA SER A 22 -10.58 -18.64 5.63
C SER A 22 -11.37 -18.39 6.91
N ALA A 23 -12.19 -17.34 6.93
CA ALA A 23 -13.23 -17.14 7.93
C ALA A 23 -14.58 -16.81 7.28
N ARG A 24 -15.66 -16.89 8.06
CA ARG A 24 -16.98 -16.43 7.61
C ARG A 24 -17.20 -14.96 7.96
N ASN A 25 -16.68 -14.53 9.11
CA ASN A 25 -16.79 -13.16 9.60
C ASN A 25 -15.42 -12.59 9.96
N LEU A 26 -15.32 -11.26 9.94
CA LEU A 26 -14.09 -10.53 10.33
C LEU A 26 -13.60 -10.93 11.73
N ASN A 27 -14.54 -11.07 12.67
CA ASN A 27 -14.27 -11.34 14.08
C ASN A 27 -14.06 -12.82 14.42
N ASP A 28 -14.20 -13.74 13.46
CA ASP A 28 -13.91 -15.15 13.72
C ASP A 28 -12.45 -15.29 14.17
N PRO A 29 -12.10 -16.25 15.04
CA PRO A 29 -10.72 -16.47 15.46
C PRO A 29 -9.76 -16.64 14.28
N VAL A 30 -8.54 -16.13 14.40
CA VAL A 30 -7.50 -16.36 13.39
C VAL A 30 -6.91 -17.75 13.59
N GLU A 31 -7.14 -18.63 12.63
CA GLU A 31 -6.50 -19.94 12.54
C GLU A 31 -5.47 -19.95 11.42
N CYS A 32 -4.28 -20.46 11.71
CA CYS A 32 -3.17 -20.44 10.77
C CYS A 32 -2.13 -21.52 11.09
N ARG A 33 -1.13 -21.68 10.22
CA ARG A 33 0.06 -22.49 10.49
C ARG A 33 1.31 -21.78 9.97
N LEU A 34 2.47 -22.10 10.55
CA LEU A 34 3.74 -21.66 10.00
C LEU A 34 4.20 -22.61 8.90
N VAL A 35 4.52 -22.06 7.73
CA VAL A 35 5.13 -22.78 6.62
C VAL A 35 6.51 -22.20 6.34
N THR A 36 7.49 -23.07 6.05
CA THR A 36 8.85 -22.65 5.70
C THR A 36 9.01 -22.61 4.19
N VAL A 37 9.54 -21.51 3.67
CA VAL A 37 9.83 -21.32 2.25
C VAL A 37 11.24 -20.78 2.06
N ARG A 38 11.80 -20.92 0.86
CA ARG A 38 13.08 -20.29 0.48
C ARG A 38 12.81 -19.05 -0.34
N LEU A 39 13.44 -17.92 0.00
CA LEU A 39 13.28 -16.69 -0.78
C LEU A 39 13.79 -16.82 -2.23
N THR A 40 14.73 -17.75 -2.47
CA THR A 40 15.27 -18.04 -3.82
C THR A 40 14.26 -18.69 -4.75
N ASP A 41 13.20 -19.29 -4.20
CA ASP A 41 12.16 -19.97 -4.97
C ASP A 41 11.05 -19.00 -5.40
N GLU A 42 11.24 -17.69 -5.18
CA GLU A 42 10.27 -16.62 -5.48
C GLU A 42 8.87 -16.90 -4.91
N PRO A 43 8.74 -17.15 -3.59
CA PRO A 43 7.47 -17.53 -3.01
C PRO A 43 6.46 -16.38 -3.10
N GLU A 44 5.19 -16.75 -3.30
CA GLU A 44 4.08 -15.81 -3.29
C GLU A 44 3.60 -15.56 -1.85
N PHE A 45 3.73 -14.32 -1.38
CA PHE A 45 3.26 -13.90 -0.06
C PHE A 45 3.08 -12.38 0.05
N ILE A 46 2.29 -11.98 1.05
CA ILE A 46 2.13 -10.59 1.49
C ILE A 46 3.08 -10.36 2.66
N ALA A 47 3.82 -9.24 2.68
CA ALA A 47 4.50 -8.80 3.90
C ALA A 47 3.65 -7.74 4.61
N LEU A 48 3.42 -7.93 5.91
CA LEU A 48 2.73 -6.98 6.76
C LEU A 48 3.75 -6.10 7.48
N SER A 49 3.69 -4.80 7.21
CA SER A 49 4.34 -3.76 8.00
C SER A 49 3.30 -3.13 8.93
N SER A 50 3.50 -3.25 10.24
CA SER A 50 2.51 -2.82 11.24
C SER A 50 3.20 -2.24 12.48
N LEU A 51 2.46 -1.43 13.23
CA LEU A 51 2.83 -1.18 14.62
C LEU A 51 2.67 -2.49 15.41
N TYR A 52 3.44 -2.64 16.48
CA TYR A 52 3.18 -3.73 17.42
C TYR A 52 1.96 -3.46 18.27
N GLY A 53 1.57 -2.20 18.49
CA GLY A 53 0.46 -1.86 19.40
C GLY A 53 0.87 -1.96 20.87
N ASP A 54 -0.12 -1.88 21.76
CA ASP A 54 0.09 -1.96 23.21
C ASP A 54 0.31 -3.42 23.64
N ALA A 55 1.42 -3.69 24.34
CA ALA A 55 1.75 -5.01 24.86
C ALA A 55 0.81 -5.49 25.98
N ASN A 56 0.01 -4.59 26.56
CA ASN A 56 -1.00 -4.92 27.57
C ASN A 56 -2.34 -5.35 26.94
N GLU A 57 -2.57 -5.01 25.67
CA GLU A 57 -3.77 -5.38 24.95
C GLU A 57 -3.48 -6.58 24.06
N MET A 58 -3.86 -7.78 24.52
CA MET A 58 -3.55 -9.02 23.84
C MET A 58 -4.80 -9.75 23.37
N GLU A 59 -4.72 -10.32 22.18
CA GLU A 59 -5.73 -11.21 21.60
C GLU A 59 -5.10 -12.58 21.25
N ARG A 60 -5.89 -13.66 21.33
CA ARG A 60 -5.44 -15.01 20.97
C ARG A 60 -5.69 -15.31 19.50
N ILE A 61 -4.66 -15.81 18.83
CA ILE A 61 -4.74 -16.51 17.55
C ILE A 61 -4.36 -17.98 17.76
N TYR A 62 -4.63 -18.84 16.77
CA TYR A 62 -4.32 -20.26 16.83
C TYR A 62 -3.34 -20.64 15.72
N ILE A 63 -2.15 -21.11 16.11
CA ILE A 63 -1.11 -21.58 15.19
C ILE A 63 -1.02 -23.09 15.32
N SER A 64 -1.41 -23.83 14.28
CA SER A 64 -1.49 -25.30 14.28
C SER A 64 -2.29 -25.83 15.48
N GLY A 65 -3.41 -25.18 15.79
CA GLY A 65 -4.28 -25.49 16.93
C GLY A 65 -3.78 -25.00 18.30
N GLN A 66 -2.57 -24.47 18.40
CA GLN A 66 -2.02 -23.95 19.65
C GLN A 66 -2.37 -22.47 19.85
N PRO A 67 -2.88 -22.06 21.03
CA PRO A 67 -3.21 -20.66 21.30
C PRO A 67 -1.94 -19.83 21.51
N VAL A 68 -1.85 -18.73 20.79
CA VAL A 68 -0.74 -17.77 20.80
C VAL A 68 -1.31 -16.38 21.03
N SER A 69 -0.83 -15.68 22.05
CA SER A 69 -1.23 -14.30 22.31
C SER A 69 -0.35 -13.34 21.52
N ILE A 70 -0.99 -12.48 20.75
CA ILE A 70 -0.37 -11.32 20.06
C ILE A 70 -1.13 -10.06 20.48
N THR A 71 -0.63 -8.88 20.15
CA THR A 71 -1.36 -7.64 20.45
C THR A 71 -2.68 -7.56 19.67
N THR A 72 -3.68 -6.89 20.24
CA THR A 72 -4.97 -6.61 19.59
C THR A 72 -4.78 -5.93 18.23
N HIS A 73 -3.86 -4.97 18.16
CA HIS A 73 -3.52 -4.25 16.93
C HIS A 73 -3.03 -5.18 15.82
N LEU A 74 -2.15 -6.14 16.15
CA LEU A 74 -1.64 -7.09 15.16
C LEU A 74 -2.70 -8.13 14.78
N ALA A 75 -3.51 -8.59 15.75
CA ALA A 75 -4.63 -9.48 15.46
C ALA A 75 -5.64 -8.82 14.51
N ALA A 76 -5.94 -7.53 14.70
CA ALA A 76 -6.79 -6.74 13.81
C ALA A 76 -6.20 -6.63 12.40
N ALA A 77 -4.89 -6.40 12.28
CA ALA A 77 -4.19 -6.37 10.99
C ALA A 77 -4.37 -7.70 10.22
N ILE A 78 -4.13 -8.84 10.89
CA ILE A 78 -4.24 -10.18 10.29
C ILE A 78 -5.69 -10.49 9.91
N LYS A 79 -6.67 -10.12 10.75
CA LYS A 79 -8.10 -10.29 10.45
C LYS A 79 -8.54 -9.50 9.23
N ASN A 80 -8.11 -8.23 9.12
CA ASN A 80 -8.46 -7.38 7.97
C ASN A 80 -7.76 -7.85 6.70
N ILE A 81 -6.48 -8.26 6.76
CA ILE A 81 -5.80 -8.90 5.61
C ILE A 81 -6.55 -10.17 5.19
N ARG A 82 -6.94 -11.03 6.14
CA ARG A 82 -7.76 -12.21 5.85
C ARG A 82 -9.09 -11.84 5.20
N ALA A 83 -9.78 -10.82 5.69
CA ALA A 83 -11.05 -10.40 5.14
C ALA A 83 -10.93 -9.83 3.70
N VAL A 84 -9.84 -9.15 3.40
CA VAL A 84 -9.62 -8.47 2.11
C VAL A 84 -9.03 -9.41 1.05
N PHE A 85 -8.10 -10.29 1.43
CA PHE A 85 -7.28 -11.06 0.49
C PHE A 85 -7.63 -12.54 0.41
N TYR A 86 -8.59 -13.03 1.19
CA TYR A 86 -9.06 -14.41 1.05
C TYR A 86 -10.11 -14.52 -0.08
N PRO A 87 -9.92 -15.35 -1.13
CA PRO A 87 -10.76 -15.34 -2.33
C PRO A 87 -12.26 -15.59 -2.15
N THR A 88 -12.69 -16.13 -1.00
CA THR A 88 -14.12 -16.35 -0.66
C THR A 88 -14.79 -15.18 0.05
N ILE A 89 -14.03 -14.22 0.61
CA ILE A 89 -14.60 -13.05 1.28
C ILE A 89 -14.66 -11.87 0.28
N SER A 90 -15.88 -11.70 -0.25
CA SER A 90 -16.52 -10.44 -0.66
C SER A 90 -16.25 -9.81 -2.04
N ARG A 91 -17.29 -9.94 -2.87
CA ARG A 91 -17.71 -9.01 -3.95
C ARG A 91 -17.83 -7.53 -3.51
N ARG A 92 -17.77 -7.20 -2.21
CA ARG A 92 -17.86 -5.83 -1.68
C ARG A 92 -16.56 -5.03 -1.81
N PHE A 93 -15.40 -5.68 -1.98
CA PHE A 93 -14.09 -5.01 -2.04
C PHE A 93 -13.63 -4.68 -3.47
N GLN A 94 -14.46 -4.99 -4.47
CA GLN A 94 -14.25 -4.63 -5.88
C GLN A 94 -14.59 -3.15 -6.13
N ARG A 95 -13.94 -2.22 -5.44
CA ARG A 95 -13.85 -0.86 -5.99
C ARG A 95 -12.96 -0.96 -7.23
N THR A 96 -13.58 -0.82 -8.39
CA THR A 96 -12.87 -0.72 -9.67
C THR A 96 -12.25 0.68 -9.73
N PRO A 97 -10.93 0.86 -9.66
CA PRO A 97 -10.32 2.16 -9.93
C PRO A 97 -10.69 2.58 -11.36
N ALA A 98 -11.02 3.85 -11.60
CA ALA A 98 -11.44 4.31 -12.93
C ALA A 98 -10.32 4.15 -13.96
N ARG A 99 -9.06 4.07 -13.50
CA ARG A 99 -7.89 3.77 -14.32
C ARG A 99 -7.11 2.54 -13.84
N ARG A 100 -6.58 1.80 -14.81
CA ARG A 100 -5.77 0.59 -14.59
C ARG A 100 -4.52 0.96 -13.79
N PRO A 101 -4.21 0.31 -12.65
CA PRO A 101 -2.91 0.46 -12.04
C PRO A 101 -1.85 -0.08 -13.01
N HIS A 102 -1.08 0.83 -13.62
CA HIS A 102 0.04 0.48 -14.50
C HIS A 102 1.05 -0.36 -13.72
N GLY A 103 1.47 -1.50 -14.29
CA GLY A 103 2.46 -2.39 -13.67
C GLY A 103 1.94 -3.41 -12.64
N ALA A 104 0.69 -3.30 -12.14
CA ALA A 104 0.16 -4.25 -11.15
C ALA A 104 0.19 -5.72 -11.62
N PRO A 105 0.52 -6.72 -10.77
CA PRO A 105 0.46 -8.13 -11.13
C PRO A 105 -0.97 -8.55 -11.50
N ARG A 106 -1.13 -9.59 -12.34
CA ARG A 106 -2.45 -10.03 -12.85
C ARG A 106 -3.46 -10.34 -11.73
N TRP A 107 -3.02 -10.91 -10.61
CA TRP A 107 -3.88 -11.25 -9.47
C TRP A 107 -4.34 -10.00 -8.69
N LEU A 108 -3.48 -8.98 -8.57
CA LEU A 108 -3.85 -7.70 -7.97
C LEU A 108 -4.89 -6.97 -8.83
N ARG A 109 -4.79 -7.08 -10.17
CA ARG A 109 -5.83 -6.59 -11.10
C ARG A 109 -7.17 -7.35 -10.97
N GLN A 110 -7.14 -8.62 -10.56
CA GLN A 110 -8.35 -9.42 -10.29
C GLN A 110 -9.04 -9.00 -8.99
N LEU A 111 -8.27 -8.60 -7.97
CA LEU A 111 -8.82 -8.02 -6.72
C LEU A 111 -9.52 -6.67 -6.96
N PHE A 112 -9.00 -5.84 -7.87
CA PHE A 112 -9.64 -4.57 -8.29
C PHE A 112 -10.75 -4.73 -9.35
N GLY A 113 -11.18 -5.96 -9.68
CA GLY A 113 -12.35 -6.20 -10.55
C GLY A 113 -12.14 -5.89 -12.04
N VAL A 114 -10.90 -5.82 -12.57
CA VAL A 114 -10.63 -5.36 -13.96
C VAL A 114 -10.55 -6.51 -14.99
N SER A 115 -11.15 -7.68 -14.72
CA SER A 115 -11.29 -8.70 -15.78
C SER A 115 -12.63 -9.41 -15.69
N GLY A 116 -13.54 -9.02 -16.59
CA GLY A 116 -14.63 -9.89 -17.00
C GLY A 116 -14.08 -10.95 -17.92
N THR A 117 -13.73 -12.13 -17.38
CA THR A 117 -14.07 -13.45 -17.95
C THR A 117 -13.39 -14.59 -17.19
N GLN A 118 -14.15 -15.70 -17.12
CA GLN A 118 -13.82 -17.09 -16.76
C GLN A 118 -13.63 -17.45 -15.28
N ARG A 119 -14.76 -17.89 -14.71
CA ARG A 119 -14.87 -19.01 -13.77
C ARG A 119 -14.08 -20.22 -14.30
N GLY A 120 -12.81 -20.33 -13.92
CA GLY A 120 -12.13 -21.60 -13.76
C GLY A 120 -11.98 -21.84 -12.26
N GLU A 121 -12.08 -23.09 -11.82
CA GLU A 121 -11.87 -23.52 -10.43
C GLU A 121 -10.60 -22.86 -9.86
N LEU A 122 -10.77 -21.81 -9.05
CA LEU A 122 -9.68 -21.27 -8.25
C LEU A 122 -9.38 -22.36 -7.21
N GLU A 123 -8.36 -23.17 -7.47
CA GLU A 123 -7.69 -23.90 -6.40
C GLU A 123 -7.50 -22.92 -5.23
N ALA A 124 -7.87 -23.37 -4.03
CA ALA A 124 -7.85 -22.58 -2.82
C ALA A 124 -6.41 -22.10 -2.51
N ARG A 125 -5.99 -21.01 -3.14
CA ARG A 125 -4.66 -20.42 -2.93
C ARG A 125 -4.58 -20.00 -1.48
N ALA A 126 -3.65 -20.61 -0.75
CA ALA A 126 -3.44 -20.34 0.66
C ALA A 126 -2.97 -18.87 0.84
N LEU A 127 -3.62 -18.14 1.76
CA LEU A 127 -3.22 -16.77 2.09
C LEU A 127 -1.98 -16.81 2.98
N ARG A 128 -0.82 -16.45 2.41
CA ARG A 128 0.46 -16.44 3.12
C ARG A 128 0.89 -15.01 3.44
N VAL A 129 1.15 -14.77 4.72
CA VAL A 129 1.56 -13.46 5.24
C VAL A 129 2.85 -13.61 6.01
N TRP A 130 3.85 -12.78 5.69
CA TRP A 130 5.01 -12.58 6.54
C TRP A 130 4.75 -11.45 7.52
N VAL A 131 5.00 -11.71 8.80
CA VAL A 131 4.95 -10.72 9.88
C VAL A 131 6.10 -11.06 10.83
N ASP A 132 6.99 -10.10 11.06
CA ASP A 132 8.20 -10.28 11.86
C ASP A 132 7.94 -10.88 13.25
N LEU A 133 6.93 -10.38 13.97
CA LEU A 133 6.63 -10.78 15.35
C LEU A 133 6.27 -12.26 15.50
N VAL A 134 5.70 -12.88 14.45
CA VAL A 134 5.23 -14.28 14.46
C VAL A 134 6.11 -15.19 13.60
N CYS A 135 6.70 -14.68 12.52
CA CYS A 135 7.48 -15.49 11.59
C CYS A 135 8.93 -15.69 12.07
N ILE A 136 9.46 -14.74 12.86
CA ILE A 136 10.78 -14.81 13.46
C ILE A 136 10.66 -15.37 14.88
N ASN A 137 11.54 -16.32 15.22
CA ASN A 137 11.66 -16.82 16.57
C ASN A 137 12.28 -15.76 17.49
N GLN A 138 11.44 -14.99 18.18
CA GLN A 138 11.86 -13.86 19.01
C GLN A 138 12.75 -14.24 20.20
N VAL A 139 12.75 -15.51 20.63
CA VAL A 139 13.58 -16.00 21.74
C VAL A 139 14.92 -16.59 21.27
N ASP A 140 15.12 -16.78 19.97
CA ASP A 140 16.40 -17.18 19.39
C ASP A 140 17.13 -15.94 18.88
N GLU A 141 18.09 -15.44 19.67
CA GLU A 141 18.83 -14.22 19.34
C GLU A 141 19.61 -14.32 18.03
N VAL A 142 20.12 -15.52 17.71
CA VAL A 142 20.90 -15.76 16.48
C VAL A 142 19.97 -15.70 15.27
N GLU A 143 18.80 -16.34 15.36
CA GLU A 143 17.78 -16.25 14.32
C GLU A 143 17.31 -14.81 14.14
N ARG A 144 16.98 -14.13 15.25
CA ARG A 144 16.47 -12.76 15.25
C ARG A 144 17.45 -11.80 14.58
N GLN A 145 18.71 -11.79 14.99
CA GLN A 145 19.73 -10.93 14.39
C GLN A 145 19.87 -11.19 12.88
N ARG A 146 19.85 -12.46 12.46
CA ARG A 146 20.00 -12.81 11.05
C ARG A 146 18.79 -12.41 10.21
N GLN A 147 17.59 -12.70 10.69
CA GLN A 147 16.36 -12.32 9.99
C GLN A 147 16.21 -10.79 9.92
N THR A 148 16.64 -10.05 10.95
CA THR A 148 16.70 -8.58 10.91
C THR A 148 17.60 -8.09 9.77
N LEU A 149 18.76 -8.73 9.54
CA LEU A 149 19.63 -8.40 8.40
C LEU A 149 18.98 -8.75 7.05
N ASP A 150 18.15 -9.79 7.00
CA ASP A 150 17.45 -10.25 5.79
C ASP A 150 16.14 -9.50 5.52
N MET A 151 15.61 -8.67 6.45
CA MET A 151 14.32 -7.98 6.30
C MET A 151 14.19 -7.25 4.97
N ARG A 152 15.25 -6.57 4.53
CA ARG A 152 15.24 -5.85 3.24
C ARG A 152 14.96 -6.76 2.06
N LEU A 153 15.51 -7.97 2.08
CA LEU A 153 15.27 -8.97 1.04
C LEU A 153 13.85 -9.54 1.14
N ILE A 154 13.36 -9.79 2.35
CA ILE A 154 12.02 -10.33 2.59
C ILE A 154 10.96 -9.38 2.03
N TYR A 155 10.99 -8.10 2.40
CA TYR A 155 10.05 -7.10 1.90
C TYR A 155 10.14 -6.91 0.38
N LYS A 156 11.35 -6.96 -0.18
CA LYS A 156 11.56 -6.91 -1.64
C LYS A 156 11.02 -8.14 -2.37
N SER A 157 11.07 -9.31 -1.74
CA SER A 157 10.59 -10.58 -2.30
C SER A 157 9.08 -10.76 -2.17
N ALA A 158 8.40 -10.00 -1.30
CA ALA A 158 6.96 -10.03 -1.17
C ALA A 158 6.27 -9.56 -2.46
N GLU A 159 5.12 -10.17 -2.79
CA GLU A 159 4.31 -9.72 -3.93
C GLU A 159 3.67 -8.36 -3.65
N LEU A 160 3.31 -8.13 -2.38
CA LEU A 160 2.65 -6.95 -1.86
C LEU A 160 3.18 -6.68 -0.46
N VAL A 161 3.45 -5.42 -0.16
CA VAL A 161 3.71 -4.98 1.22
C VAL A 161 2.55 -4.11 1.66
N ILE A 162 1.95 -4.48 2.79
CA ILE A 162 0.80 -3.79 3.38
C ILE A 162 1.26 -3.06 4.64
N GLY A 163 1.11 -1.74 4.64
CA GLY A 163 1.17 -0.92 5.85
C GLY A 163 -0.18 -0.90 6.54
N TRP A 164 -0.29 -1.50 7.72
CA TRP A 164 -1.51 -1.46 8.52
C TRP A 164 -1.63 -0.16 9.30
N LEU A 165 -2.72 0.57 9.07
CA LEU A 165 -2.98 1.90 9.65
C LEU A 165 -4.00 1.87 10.82
N GLY A 166 -4.51 0.68 11.15
CA GLY A 166 -5.55 0.50 12.16
C GLY A 166 -6.96 0.59 11.58
N ASP A 167 -7.94 0.68 12.47
CA ASP A 167 -9.35 0.74 12.11
C ASP A 167 -9.74 2.10 11.52
N LYS A 168 -10.88 2.09 10.81
CA LYS A 168 -11.51 3.29 10.28
C LYS A 168 -11.93 4.24 11.38
N ALA A 169 -11.72 5.52 11.14
CA ALA A 169 -12.40 6.60 11.82
C ALA A 169 -13.71 6.96 11.08
N GLU A 170 -14.51 7.83 11.68
CA GLU A 170 -15.82 8.28 11.17
C GLU A 170 -15.78 8.73 9.70
N HIS A 171 -14.72 9.40 9.29
CA HIS A 171 -14.58 9.97 7.94
C HIS A 171 -13.59 9.25 7.04
N THR A 172 -13.11 8.06 7.43
CA THR A 172 -12.16 7.31 6.61
C THR A 172 -12.71 7.00 5.22
N ASP A 173 -13.95 6.52 5.11
CA ASP A 173 -14.49 6.11 3.81
C ASP A 173 -14.61 7.28 2.82
N VAL A 174 -15.09 8.43 3.27
CA VAL A 174 -15.24 9.64 2.42
C VAL A 174 -13.88 10.23 2.06
N ALA A 175 -12.90 10.21 2.96
CA ALA A 175 -11.54 10.63 2.66
C ALA A 175 -10.90 9.73 1.59
N MET A 176 -11.01 8.40 1.72
CA MET A 176 -10.41 7.48 0.75
C MET A 176 -11.11 7.54 -0.62
N MET A 177 -12.41 7.85 -0.66
CA MET A 177 -13.10 8.19 -1.92
C MET A 177 -12.51 9.46 -2.55
N THR A 178 -12.23 10.49 -1.75
CA THR A 178 -11.66 11.75 -2.22
C THR A 178 -10.23 11.58 -2.74
N LEU A 179 -9.40 10.77 -2.07
CA LEU A 179 -8.05 10.41 -2.58
C LEU A 179 -8.10 9.73 -3.94
N ALA A 180 -9.06 8.81 -4.13
CA ALA A 180 -9.26 8.13 -5.40
C ALA A 180 -9.73 9.10 -6.50
N GLU A 181 -10.65 10.01 -6.17
CA GLU A 181 -11.12 11.05 -7.10
C GLU A 181 -10.00 11.98 -7.55
N ILE A 182 -9.14 12.41 -6.62
CA ILE A 182 -7.94 13.21 -6.92
C ILE A 182 -7.00 12.43 -7.86
N GLU A 183 -6.73 11.15 -7.56
CA GLU A 183 -5.90 10.31 -8.41
C GLU A 183 -6.50 10.17 -9.82
N ASP A 184 -7.80 9.92 -9.94
CA ASP A 184 -8.46 9.71 -11.23
C ASP A 184 -8.47 10.98 -12.10
N ALA A 185 -8.58 12.16 -11.48
CA ALA A 185 -8.54 13.45 -12.16
C ALA A 185 -7.14 13.81 -12.69
N MET A 186 -6.07 13.44 -11.98
CA MET A 186 -4.70 13.81 -12.34
C MET A 186 -4.18 13.08 -13.60
N PRO A 187 -3.43 13.79 -14.49
CA PRO A 187 -2.71 13.17 -15.60
C PRO A 187 -1.77 12.06 -15.11
N ALA A 188 -1.54 11.03 -15.93
CA ALA A 188 -0.80 9.84 -15.50
C ALA A 188 0.64 10.15 -15.03
N ARG A 189 1.29 11.12 -15.69
CA ARG A 189 2.68 11.55 -15.49
C ARG A 189 2.81 12.86 -14.72
N TRP A 190 1.72 13.33 -14.12
CA TRP A 190 1.71 14.62 -13.44
C TRP A 190 2.77 14.68 -12.33
N GLY A 191 3.70 15.64 -12.47
CA GLY A 191 4.83 15.84 -11.57
C GLY A 191 6.10 15.05 -11.93
N ASP A 192 6.12 14.35 -13.07
CA ASP A 192 7.33 13.68 -13.55
C ASP A 192 8.31 14.69 -14.20
N PRO A 193 9.62 14.39 -14.27
CA PRO A 193 10.58 15.29 -14.91
C PRO A 193 10.21 15.58 -16.37
N GLY A 194 10.06 16.86 -16.72
CA GLY A 194 9.67 17.30 -18.07
C GLY A 194 8.17 17.46 -18.30
N ASP A 195 7.31 16.91 -17.41
CA ASP A 195 5.86 16.95 -17.58
C ASP A 195 5.32 18.40 -17.55
N ARG A 196 5.92 19.27 -16.74
CA ARG A 196 5.55 20.69 -16.65
C ARG A 196 5.83 21.47 -17.94
N GLU A 197 6.92 21.15 -18.63
CA GLU A 197 7.26 21.76 -19.92
C GLU A 197 6.37 21.23 -21.04
N GLU A 198 6.01 19.94 -21.01
CA GLU A 198 5.15 19.31 -22.02
C GLU A 198 3.67 19.67 -21.86
N HIS A 199 3.21 19.87 -20.63
CA HIS A 199 1.80 20.10 -20.27
C HIS A 199 1.62 21.30 -19.32
N PRO A 200 2.06 22.52 -19.72
CA PRO A 200 2.02 23.69 -18.85
C PRO A 200 0.60 24.06 -18.38
N GLU A 201 -0.45 23.67 -19.12
CA GLU A 201 -1.84 23.90 -18.74
C GLU A 201 -2.31 23.07 -17.53
N ASP A 202 -1.60 22.00 -17.18
CA ASP A 202 -1.88 21.15 -16.01
C ASP A 202 -1.18 21.64 -14.73
N TYR A 203 -0.47 22.78 -14.81
CA TYR A 203 0.23 23.43 -13.72
C TYR A 203 -0.24 24.86 -13.50
N SER A 204 0.33 25.53 -12.50
CA SER A 204 0.03 26.93 -12.20
C SER A 204 0.18 27.86 -13.42
N PRO A 205 -0.78 28.78 -13.62
CA PRO A 205 -1.95 29.03 -12.76
C PRO A 205 -3.20 28.21 -13.14
N THR A 206 -3.17 27.48 -14.25
CA THR A 206 -4.38 26.95 -14.91
C THR A 206 -4.91 25.68 -14.24
N HIS A 207 -4.04 24.73 -13.92
CA HIS A 207 -4.39 23.42 -13.34
C HIS A 207 -5.61 22.76 -14.00
N ARG A 208 -5.59 22.60 -15.34
CA ARG A 208 -6.73 22.12 -16.13
C ARG A 208 -7.36 20.85 -15.55
N TRP A 209 -6.55 19.85 -15.18
CA TRP A 209 -7.03 18.62 -14.56
C TRP A 209 -7.84 18.83 -13.26
N ALA A 210 -7.51 19.86 -12.49
CA ALA A 210 -8.10 20.14 -11.20
C ALA A 210 -9.49 20.79 -11.29
N GLN A 211 -9.90 21.24 -12.48
CA GLN A 211 -11.26 21.75 -12.73
C GLN A 211 -12.34 20.71 -12.38
N ALA A 212 -12.04 19.43 -12.63
CA ALA A 212 -12.95 18.31 -12.36
C ALA A 212 -13.19 18.05 -10.86
N ILE A 213 -12.33 18.58 -9.98
CA ILE A 213 -12.37 18.31 -8.54
C ILE A 213 -12.56 19.58 -7.71
N THR A 214 -13.01 20.68 -8.31
CA THR A 214 -13.18 21.96 -7.60
C THR A 214 -14.14 21.89 -6.40
N HIS A 215 -15.06 20.92 -6.39
CA HIS A 215 -15.98 20.69 -5.27
C HIS A 215 -15.26 20.27 -3.98
N ILE A 216 -14.06 19.68 -4.04
CA ILE A 216 -13.38 19.20 -2.83
C ILE A 216 -12.90 20.35 -1.94
N TRP A 217 -12.78 21.57 -2.48
CA TRP A 217 -12.47 22.78 -1.71
C TRP A 217 -13.60 23.81 -1.74
N ALA A 218 -14.82 23.38 -2.07
CA ALA A 218 -16.00 24.22 -1.91
C ALA A 218 -16.33 24.39 -0.41
N PRO A 219 -16.81 25.57 0.02
CA PRO A 219 -17.34 25.73 1.37
C PRO A 219 -18.50 24.77 1.64
N GLY A 220 -18.69 24.41 2.90
CA GLY A 220 -19.84 23.61 3.30
C GLY A 220 -21.18 24.35 3.11
N PRO A 221 -22.32 23.65 3.23
CA PRO A 221 -23.65 24.25 3.02
C PRO A 221 -23.95 25.46 3.92
N GLY A 222 -23.32 25.53 5.11
CA GLY A 222 -23.41 26.62 6.06
C GLY A 222 -22.27 27.63 5.96
N GLY A 223 -21.41 27.55 4.93
CA GLY A 223 -20.22 28.38 4.81
C GLY A 223 -19.02 27.85 5.60
N GLU A 224 -19.04 26.57 5.99
CA GLU A 224 -17.92 25.93 6.67
C GLU A 224 -16.65 25.97 5.82
N ILE A 225 -15.52 26.12 6.48
CA ILE A 225 -14.22 26.13 5.82
C ILE A 225 -13.98 24.76 5.17
N PRO A 226 -13.53 24.69 3.91
CA PRO A 226 -13.38 23.42 3.21
C PRO A 226 -12.55 22.39 3.97
N PHE A 227 -11.42 22.76 4.58
CA PHE A 227 -10.57 21.83 5.34
C PHE A 227 -11.22 21.26 6.61
N MET A 228 -12.37 21.78 7.04
CA MET A 228 -13.19 21.22 8.14
C MET A 228 -14.23 20.21 7.64
N MET A 229 -14.38 20.04 6.33
CA MET A 229 -15.33 19.11 5.75
C MET A 229 -14.89 17.65 5.98
N PRO A 230 -15.83 16.69 6.05
CA PRO A 230 -15.53 15.31 6.41
C PRO A 230 -14.38 14.66 5.63
N HIS A 231 -14.31 14.88 4.31
CA HIS A 231 -13.22 14.33 3.50
C HIS A 231 -11.84 14.85 3.92
N TRP A 232 -11.70 16.14 4.21
CA TRP A 232 -10.43 16.71 4.65
C TRP A 232 -10.07 16.32 6.08
N VAL A 233 -11.05 16.24 6.98
CA VAL A 233 -10.85 15.71 8.34
C VAL A 233 -10.36 14.27 8.29
N GLY A 234 -10.96 13.42 7.45
CA GLY A 234 -10.53 12.04 7.27
C GLY A 234 -9.18 11.92 6.55
N CYS A 235 -8.86 12.78 5.59
CA CYS A 235 -7.52 12.85 4.98
C CYS A 235 -6.46 13.20 6.01
N ASN A 236 -6.73 14.19 6.88
CA ASN A 236 -5.84 14.56 7.95
C ASN A 236 -5.66 13.43 8.97
N ASP A 237 -6.74 12.76 9.40
CA ASP A 237 -6.66 11.57 10.25
C ASP A 237 -5.77 10.49 9.64
N PHE A 238 -5.99 10.17 8.34
CA PHE A 238 -5.17 9.20 7.62
C PHE A 238 -3.69 9.60 7.63
N MET A 239 -3.36 10.82 7.21
CA MET A 239 -1.97 11.27 7.05
C MET A 239 -1.22 11.44 8.38
N THR A 240 -1.95 11.61 9.49
CA THR A 240 -1.38 11.80 10.82
C THR A 240 -1.33 10.52 11.66
N ARG A 241 -1.77 9.37 11.11
CA ARG A 241 -1.67 8.07 11.79
C ARG A 241 -0.24 7.81 12.27
N GLN A 242 -0.12 7.27 13.50
CA GLN A 242 1.16 6.97 14.15
C GLN A 242 2.10 6.10 13.30
N TYR A 243 1.53 5.28 12.40
CA TYR A 243 2.28 4.54 11.40
C TYR A 243 3.28 5.45 10.69
N PHE A 244 2.83 6.54 10.05
CA PHE A 244 3.67 7.43 9.24
C PHE A 244 4.81 8.14 10.01
N GLN A 245 4.77 8.15 11.34
CA GLN A 245 5.80 8.77 12.18
C GLN A 245 7.04 7.88 12.38
N ARG A 246 7.03 6.61 11.94
CA ARG A 246 8.14 5.66 12.17
C ARG A 246 9.19 5.70 11.07
N ARG A 247 10.45 5.92 11.48
CA ARG A 247 11.62 5.91 10.59
C ARG A 247 11.86 4.58 9.87
N TRP A 248 11.50 3.45 10.50
CA TRP A 248 11.75 2.10 9.96
C TRP A 248 10.89 1.73 8.74
N ILE A 249 9.80 2.46 8.47
CA ILE A 249 8.93 2.21 7.30
C ILE A 249 9.71 2.33 5.98
N LEU A 250 10.77 3.15 5.97
CA LEU A 250 11.68 3.27 4.84
C LEU A 250 12.35 1.94 4.46
N GLU A 251 12.54 1.01 5.41
CA GLU A 251 13.14 -0.28 5.10
C GLU A 251 12.10 -1.33 4.71
N GLU A 252 10.84 -1.14 5.14
CA GLU A 252 9.77 -2.13 4.99
C GLU A 252 8.94 -1.85 3.74
N ILE A 253 8.33 -0.67 3.66
CA ILE A 253 7.46 -0.29 2.55
C ILE A 253 8.24 0.24 1.38
N ALA A 254 9.31 1.02 1.59
CA ALA A 254 10.10 1.56 0.47
C ALA A 254 10.66 0.47 -0.46
N LEU A 255 10.89 -0.72 0.08
CA LEU A 255 11.44 -1.86 -0.66
C LEU A 255 10.39 -2.67 -1.43
N ALA A 256 9.10 -2.40 -1.20
CA ALA A 256 8.00 -3.09 -1.85
C ALA A 256 8.00 -2.90 -3.36
N ARG A 257 7.66 -3.95 -4.10
CA ARG A 257 7.28 -3.84 -5.52
C ARG A 257 5.97 -3.07 -5.70
N PHE A 258 5.02 -3.30 -4.79
CA PHE A 258 3.72 -2.63 -4.75
C PHE A 258 3.45 -2.17 -3.31
N PRO A 259 3.81 -0.94 -2.95
CA PRO A 259 3.53 -0.39 -1.63
C PRO A 259 2.05 0.01 -1.50
N THR A 260 1.39 -0.50 -0.47
CA THR A 260 -0.04 -0.30 -0.23
C THR A 260 -0.32 -0.14 1.26
N PHE A 261 -1.30 0.67 1.63
CA PHE A 261 -1.82 0.74 2.98
C PHE A 261 -3.16 0.04 3.11
N LEU A 262 -3.43 -0.45 4.31
CA LEU A 262 -4.73 -0.98 4.69
C LEU A 262 -5.23 -0.21 5.93
N ILE A 263 -6.41 0.39 5.82
CA ILE A 263 -7.11 1.06 6.91
C ILE A 263 -8.52 0.47 7.05
N GLY A 264 -8.75 -0.27 8.15
CA GLY A 264 -9.86 -1.21 8.22
C GLY A 264 -9.82 -2.19 7.05
N ASP A 265 -10.84 -2.13 6.19
CA ASP A 265 -10.97 -2.96 5.00
C ASP A 265 -10.64 -2.21 3.68
N VAL A 266 -10.15 -0.97 3.76
CA VAL A 266 -9.86 -0.14 2.58
C VAL A 266 -8.38 -0.24 2.21
N ILE A 267 -8.15 -0.68 0.98
CA ILE A 267 -6.84 -0.67 0.32
C ILE A 267 -6.57 0.73 -0.24
N VAL A 268 -5.44 1.32 0.13
CA VAL A 268 -4.99 2.63 -0.34
C VAL A 268 -3.62 2.47 -1.01
N PRO A 269 -3.55 2.50 -2.36
CA PRO A 269 -2.29 2.50 -3.07
C PRO A 269 -1.41 3.69 -2.66
N TRP A 270 -0.11 3.47 -2.50
CA TRP A 270 0.84 4.55 -2.20
C TRP A 270 0.75 5.74 -3.16
N LYS A 271 0.47 5.48 -4.44
CA LYS A 271 0.35 6.50 -5.49
C LYS A 271 -0.68 7.58 -5.14
N GLN A 272 -1.77 7.23 -4.45
CA GLN A 272 -2.77 8.19 -3.98
C GLN A 272 -2.19 9.16 -2.96
N VAL A 273 -1.37 8.65 -2.04
CA VAL A 273 -0.70 9.46 -1.01
C VAL A 273 0.33 10.41 -1.64
N LEU A 274 1.13 9.92 -2.59
CA LEU A 274 2.09 10.73 -3.34
C LEU A 274 1.39 11.86 -4.13
N ARG A 275 0.32 11.52 -4.85
CA ARG A 275 -0.48 12.49 -5.62
C ARG A 275 -1.10 13.55 -4.72
N LEU A 276 -1.67 13.16 -3.59
CA LEU A 276 -2.20 14.09 -2.61
C LEU A 276 -1.12 15.05 -2.10
N ASN A 277 0.07 14.54 -1.73
CA ASN A 277 1.15 15.40 -1.22
C ASN A 277 1.63 16.39 -2.28
N ARG A 278 1.90 15.94 -3.52
CA ARG A 278 2.32 16.81 -4.62
C ARG A 278 1.28 17.88 -4.93
N MET A 279 -0.02 17.52 -4.90
CA MET A 279 -1.11 18.48 -5.09
C MET A 279 -1.14 19.55 -4.00
N MET A 280 -1.01 19.15 -2.74
CA MET A 280 -0.98 20.06 -1.61
C MET A 280 0.18 21.04 -1.70
N GLU A 281 1.37 20.55 -2.05
CA GLU A 281 2.54 21.41 -2.29
C GLU A 281 2.31 22.39 -3.46
N GLU A 282 1.76 21.92 -4.59
CA GLU A 282 1.46 22.76 -5.74
C GLU A 282 0.50 23.91 -5.36
N PHE A 283 -0.64 23.62 -4.73
CA PHE A 283 -1.62 24.65 -4.36
C PHE A 283 -1.22 25.51 -3.16
N LYS A 284 -0.25 25.06 -2.35
CA LYS A 284 0.32 25.85 -1.26
C LYS A 284 1.25 26.94 -1.79
N TYR A 285 2.12 26.60 -2.75
CA TYR A 285 3.21 27.47 -3.17
C TYR A 285 2.99 28.15 -4.52
N HIS A 286 2.06 27.65 -5.34
CA HIS A 286 1.79 28.18 -6.66
C HIS A 286 0.35 28.71 -6.78
N PRO A 287 0.15 29.86 -7.46
CA PRO A 287 -1.18 30.43 -7.65
C PRO A 287 -2.04 29.54 -8.53
N SER A 288 -3.35 29.61 -8.37
CA SER A 288 -4.30 28.80 -9.14
C SER A 288 -5.57 29.58 -9.46
N THR A 289 -6.14 29.34 -10.64
CA THR A 289 -7.46 29.86 -11.02
C THR A 289 -8.60 29.01 -10.48
N VAL A 290 -8.31 27.77 -10.03
CA VAL A 290 -9.32 26.83 -9.53
C VAL A 290 -9.27 26.63 -8.02
N PHE A 291 -8.18 27.01 -7.36
CA PHE A 291 -7.99 26.88 -5.91
C PHE A 291 -7.99 28.27 -5.23
N PRO A 292 -8.87 28.51 -4.24
CA PRO A 292 -8.94 29.79 -3.54
C PRO A 292 -7.64 30.15 -2.82
N LYS A 293 -7.10 31.35 -3.07
CA LYS A 293 -5.82 31.82 -2.52
C LYS A 293 -5.80 31.86 -0.99
N GLU A 294 -6.94 32.15 -0.37
CA GLU A 294 -7.09 32.25 1.08
C GLU A 294 -6.86 30.90 1.76
N LEU A 295 -7.09 29.80 1.04
CA LEU A 295 -6.92 28.44 1.55
C LEU A 295 -5.47 27.95 1.49
N SER A 296 -4.58 28.58 0.71
CA SER A 296 -3.18 28.14 0.59
C SER A 296 -2.45 28.15 1.95
N ALA A 297 -2.76 29.12 2.82
CA ALA A 297 -2.20 29.22 4.16
C ALA A 297 -2.72 28.13 5.12
N MET A 298 -3.85 27.49 4.78
CA MET A 298 -4.46 26.43 5.59
C MET A 298 -3.96 25.03 5.19
N ILE A 299 -3.25 24.90 4.07
CA ILE A 299 -2.61 23.64 3.70
C ILE A 299 -1.51 23.35 4.72
N ALA A 300 -1.80 22.39 5.60
CA ALA A 300 -0.83 21.90 6.56
C ALA A 300 0.40 21.38 5.82
N GLU A 301 1.58 21.80 6.27
CA GLU A 301 2.80 21.07 5.94
C GLU A 301 2.69 19.70 6.59
N LEU A 302 2.57 18.67 5.75
CA LEU A 302 2.57 17.32 6.24
C LEU A 302 3.97 17.05 6.82
N PRO A 303 4.09 16.72 8.14
CA PRO A 303 5.37 16.48 8.80
C PRO A 303 5.88 15.09 8.43
N LEU A 304 6.11 14.90 7.14
CA LEU A 304 6.41 13.63 6.54
C LEU A 304 7.90 13.55 6.28
N GLU A 305 8.80 13.84 7.22
CA GLU A 305 10.23 13.54 6.97
C GLU A 305 10.44 12.07 6.52
N THR A 306 9.66 11.16 7.10
CA THR A 306 9.57 9.76 6.66
C THR A 306 8.91 9.64 5.30
N ALA A 307 7.79 10.33 5.05
CA ALA A 307 7.10 10.21 3.78
C ALA A 307 7.76 10.97 2.64
N HIS A 308 8.28 12.19 2.76
CA HIS A 308 9.23 12.81 1.83
C HIS A 308 10.40 11.89 1.49
N LYS A 309 11.04 11.21 2.46
CA LYS A 309 12.06 10.20 2.16
C LYS A 309 11.50 8.98 1.42
N LEU A 310 10.29 8.52 1.75
CA LEU A 310 9.60 7.47 1.00
C LEU A 310 9.31 7.94 -0.43
N LEU A 311 8.75 9.14 -0.59
CA LEU A 311 8.36 9.80 -1.83
C LEU A 311 9.59 9.94 -2.74
N ASP A 312 10.74 10.36 -2.21
CA ASP A 312 12.01 10.45 -2.92
C ASP A 312 12.52 9.08 -3.38
N GLU A 313 12.56 8.09 -2.47
CA GLU A 313 13.06 6.75 -2.78
C GLU A 313 12.16 6.03 -3.79
N PHE A 314 10.85 6.21 -3.69
CA PHE A 314 9.88 5.65 -4.63
C PHE A 314 9.86 6.36 -5.98
N ALA A 315 9.92 7.70 -6.02
CA ALA A 315 10.00 8.44 -7.26
C ALA A 315 11.27 8.08 -8.06
N LYS A 316 12.40 7.93 -7.36
CA LYS A 316 13.65 7.42 -7.98
C LYS A 316 13.46 6.03 -8.58
N ARG A 317 12.67 5.16 -7.96
CA ARG A 317 12.41 3.80 -8.46
C ARG A 317 11.45 3.76 -9.64
N GLU A 318 10.35 4.51 -9.59
CA GLU A 318 9.42 4.62 -10.71
C GLU A 318 10.18 5.10 -11.97
N ALA A 319 11.02 6.12 -11.81
CA ALA A 319 11.92 6.59 -12.87
C ALA A 319 12.92 5.53 -13.37
N LEU A 320 13.52 4.73 -12.46
CA LEU A 320 14.46 3.66 -12.82
C LEU A 320 13.77 2.49 -13.55
N GLU A 321 12.58 2.10 -13.11
CA GLU A 321 11.82 1.01 -13.71
C GLU A 321 11.27 1.43 -15.08
N GLU A 322 10.77 2.67 -15.23
CA GLU A 322 10.42 3.22 -16.54
C GLU A 322 11.63 3.26 -17.47
N ALA A 323 12.78 3.74 -17.00
CA ALA A 323 14.02 3.75 -17.79
C ALA A 323 14.46 2.34 -18.21
N ARG A 324 14.23 1.33 -17.37
CA ARG A 324 14.51 -0.08 -17.68
C ARG A 324 13.55 -0.64 -18.72
N ILE A 325 12.25 -0.39 -18.58
CA ILE A 325 11.21 -0.78 -19.55
C ILE A 325 11.49 -0.13 -20.90
N LEU A 326 11.87 1.16 -20.94
CA LEU A 326 12.30 1.87 -22.14
C LEU A 326 13.53 1.23 -22.80
N LYS A 327 14.52 0.78 -22.01
CA LYS A 327 15.68 0.03 -22.54
C LYS A 327 15.31 -1.35 -23.09
N GLU A 328 14.42 -2.08 -22.43
CA GLU A 328 13.99 -3.42 -22.86
C GLU A 328 13.09 -3.38 -24.11
N THR A 329 12.17 -2.41 -24.18
CA THR A 329 11.32 -2.14 -25.35
C THR A 329 12.12 -1.56 -26.51
N GLY A 330 13.10 -0.68 -26.25
CA GLY A 330 14.05 -0.18 -27.25
C GLY A 330 14.90 -1.30 -27.87
N LYS A 331 15.40 -2.24 -27.05
CA LYS A 331 16.12 -3.43 -27.54
C LYS A 331 15.24 -4.36 -28.38
N SER A 332 13.98 -4.57 -27.97
CA SER A 332 13.04 -5.42 -28.72
C SER A 332 12.63 -4.81 -30.07
N ARG A 333 12.56 -3.48 -30.16
CA ARG A 333 12.25 -2.78 -31.41
C ARG A 333 13.44 -2.83 -32.39
N ALA A 334 14.67 -2.71 -31.87
CA ALA A 334 15.91 -2.82 -32.65
C ALA A 334 16.18 -4.24 -33.18
N THR A 335 15.77 -5.30 -32.47
CA THR A 335 15.89 -6.69 -32.95
C THR A 335 14.78 -7.08 -33.93
N SER A 336 13.64 -6.37 -33.96
CA SER A 336 12.60 -6.61 -34.97
C SER A 336 12.89 -5.92 -36.31
N SER A 337 13.64 -4.81 -36.33
CA SER A 337 13.96 -4.09 -37.58
C SER A 337 15.11 -4.71 -38.37
N THR A 338 15.75 -5.77 -37.87
CA THR A 338 16.85 -6.49 -38.54
C THR A 338 16.39 -7.80 -39.21
N ARG A 339 15.08 -8.11 -39.23
CA ARG A 339 14.53 -9.34 -39.83
C ARG A 339 13.54 -9.15 -40.98
N SER A 340 13.39 -7.95 -41.53
CA SER A 340 12.69 -7.74 -42.81
C SER A 340 13.62 -7.07 -43.82
N ASN A 341 14.55 -7.84 -44.34
CA ASN A 341 15.23 -7.61 -45.61
C ASN A 341 16.01 -8.89 -45.90
N ASP A 342 15.30 -9.91 -46.39
CA ASP A 342 15.81 -10.97 -47.27
C ASP A 342 14.64 -11.44 -48.15
#